data_AF-A0A9P1G663-F1
#
_entry.id   AF-A0A9P1G663-F1
#
_cell.length_a   1.000
_cell.length_b   1.000
_cell.length_c   1.000
_cell.angle_alpha   90.00
_cell.angle_beta   90.00
_cell.angle_gamma   90.00
#
_symmetry.space_group_name_H-M   'P 1'
#
loop_
_entity.id
_entity.type
_entity.pdbx_description
1 polymer ?
#
loop_
_entity_poly.entity_id
_entity_poly.type
_entity_poly.pdbx_seq_one_letter_code
_entity_poly.pdbx_strand_id
1 'polypeptide(L)'
;MYTDKAKKLADTAVQEQATGSAVLAAKHMLEATKLMHMAKEKKVRALKVRALAERLNSQVLPSYKQAVDIAGLHASFSGLQTSQQRHRLLRKKT
;
A
#
# COMPACT_ATOMS: atom_id res chain seq x y z
N MET A 1 -0.89 20.09 -10.37
CA MET A 1 -1.12 18.65 -10.60
C MET A 1 -0.71 18.32 -12.04
N TYR A 2 0.10 17.28 -12.30
CA TYR A 2 0.58 16.98 -13.67
C TYR A 2 -0.54 16.81 -14.68
N THR A 3 -1.68 16.28 -14.24
CA THR A 3 -2.92 16.12 -15.00
C THR A 3 -3.50 17.46 -15.46
N ASP A 4 -3.58 18.45 -14.57
CA ASP A 4 -4.16 19.75 -14.91
C ASP A 4 -3.27 20.51 -15.90
N LYS A 5 -1.95 20.40 -15.74
CA LYS A 5 -1.00 20.99 -16.68
C LYS A 5 -1.03 20.29 -18.04
N ALA A 6 -1.15 18.96 -18.06
CA ALA A 6 -1.33 18.20 -19.29
C ALA A 6 -2.63 18.57 -20.01
N LYS A 7 -3.73 18.73 -19.26
CA LYS A 7 -5.01 19.17 -19.81
C LYS A 7 -4.90 20.53 -20.47
N LYS A 8 -4.33 21.52 -19.77
CA LYS A 8 -4.13 22.87 -20.32
C LYS A 8 -3.31 22.84 -21.62
N LEU A 9 -2.22 22.07 -21.66
CA LEU A 9 -1.39 21.94 -22.86
C LEU A 9 -2.13 21.23 -24.01
N ALA A 10 -2.96 20.24 -23.72
CA ALA A 10 -3.80 19.59 -24.72
C ALA A 10 -4.86 20.56 -25.27
N ASP A 11 -5.50 21.34 -24.41
CA ASP A 11 -6.48 22.36 -24.80
C ASP A 11 -5.81 23.43 -25.69
N THR A 12 -4.58 23.87 -25.35
CA THR A 12 -3.78 24.79 -26.19
C THR A 12 -3.41 24.15 -27.53
N ALA A 13 -3.01 22.88 -27.54
CA ALA A 13 -2.68 22.19 -28.79
C ALA A 13 -3.88 22.09 -29.74
N VAL A 14 -5.09 21.87 -29.21
CA VAL A 14 -6.33 21.86 -30.02
C VAL A 14 -6.60 23.23 -30.63
N GLN A 15 -6.39 24.30 -29.88
CA GLN A 15 -6.52 25.67 -30.40
C GLN A 15 -5.50 25.94 -31.52
N GLU A 16 -4.25 25.49 -31.35
CA GLU A 16 -3.20 25.64 -32.35
C GLU A 16 -3.42 24.80 -33.61
N GLN A 17 -4.05 23.63 -33.49
CA GLN A 17 -4.51 22.86 -34.64
C GLN A 17 -5.59 23.63 -35.41
N ALA A 18 -6.56 24.23 -34.70
CA ALA A 18 -7.63 25.00 -35.30
C ALA A 18 -7.13 26.26 -36.02
N THR A 19 -6.04 26.87 -35.55
CA THR A 19 -5.39 28.03 -36.19
C THR A 19 -4.35 27.66 -37.24
N GLY A 20 -4.17 26.37 -37.55
CA GLY A 20 -3.26 25.88 -38.60
C GLY A 20 -1.78 25.81 -38.20
N SER A 21 -1.45 26.03 -36.92
CA SER A 21 -0.08 25.96 -36.39
C SER A 21 0.31 24.53 -36.01
N ALA A 22 0.45 23.65 -37.00
CA ALA A 22 0.68 22.22 -36.80
C ALA A 22 1.93 21.87 -35.97
N VAL A 23 3.02 22.64 -36.11
CA VAL A 23 4.28 22.41 -35.39
C VAL A 23 4.13 22.72 -33.89
N LEU A 24 3.46 23.81 -33.54
CA LEU A 24 3.22 24.19 -32.14
C LEU A 24 2.26 23.20 -31.47
N ALA A 25 1.18 22.84 -32.17
CA ALA A 25 0.25 21.83 -31.70
C ALA A 25 0.96 20.51 -31.39
N ALA A 26 1.80 20.02 -32.30
CA ALA A 26 2.56 18.78 -32.09
C ALA A 26 3.47 18.87 -30.86
N LYS A 27 4.14 20.02 -30.65
CA LYS A 27 4.98 20.26 -29.47
C LYS A 27 4.16 20.20 -28.18
N HIS A 28 3.05 20.92 -28.10
CA HIS A 28 2.22 20.92 -26.89
C HIS A 28 1.56 19.56 -26.63
N MET A 29 1.19 18.81 -27.67
CA MET A 29 0.71 17.43 -27.53
C MET A 29 1.79 16.50 -26.97
N LEU A 30 3.04 16.60 -27.45
CA LEU A 30 4.16 15.80 -26.91
C LEU A 30 4.42 16.13 -25.43
N GLU A 31 4.41 17.41 -25.08
CA GLU A 31 4.57 17.84 -23.69
C GLU A 31 3.42 17.36 -22.79
N ALA A 32 2.17 17.46 -23.25
CA ALA A 32 1.01 16.94 -22.53
C ALA A 32 1.12 15.42 -22.31
N THR A 33 1.54 14.67 -23.33
CA THR A 33 1.73 13.21 -23.28
C THR A 33 2.81 12.82 -22.28
N LYS A 34 3.93 13.57 -22.25
CA LYS A 34 4.99 13.36 -21.26
C LYS A 34 4.49 13.55 -19.83
N LEU A 35 3.73 14.61 -19.57
CA LEU A 35 3.14 14.84 -18.25
C LEU A 35 2.13 13.77 -17.86
N MET A 36 1.34 13.26 -18.82
CA MET A 36 0.44 12.13 -18.60
C MET A 36 1.18 10.85 -18.22
N HIS A 37 2.29 10.57 -18.87
CA HIS A 37 3.14 9.43 -18.51
C HIS A 37 3.64 9.54 -17.08
N MET A 38 4.18 10.71 -16.70
CA MET A 38 4.62 10.97 -15.33
C MET A 38 3.48 10.83 -14.30
N ALA A 39 2.28 11.32 -14.62
CA ALA A 39 1.11 11.16 -13.77
C ALA A 39 0.72 9.68 -13.59
N LYS A 40 0.75 8.89 -14.67
CA LYS A 40 0.48 7.46 -14.65
C LYS A 40 1.48 6.70 -13.78
N GLU A 41 2.77 6.98 -13.91
CA GLU A 41 3.79 6.36 -13.07
C GLU A 41 3.58 6.66 -11.59
N LYS A 42 3.28 7.91 -11.23
CA LYS A 42 3.00 8.30 -9.84
C LYS A 42 1.76 7.59 -9.30
N LYS A 43 0.69 7.48 -10.10
CA LYS A 43 -0.51 6.71 -9.75
C LYS A 43 -0.18 5.24 -9.50
N VAL A 44 0.60 4.60 -10.37
CA VAL A 44 1.00 3.19 -10.20
C VAL A 44 1.81 3.00 -8.92
N ARG A 45 2.77 3.89 -8.63
CA ARG A 45 3.53 3.85 -7.36
C ARG A 45 2.61 4.00 -6.14
N ALA A 46 1.68 4.95 -6.17
CA ALA A 46 0.73 5.16 -5.08
C ALA A 46 -0.16 3.92 -4.84
N LEU A 47 -0.62 3.26 -5.91
CA LEU A 47 -1.41 2.04 -5.80
C LEU A 47 -0.61 0.88 -5.18
N LYS A 48 0.68 0.75 -5.53
CA LYS A 48 1.56 -0.26 -4.92
C LYS A 48 1.76 0.01 -3.42
N VAL A 49 1.95 1.26 -3.02
CA VAL A 49 2.06 1.65 -1.60
C VAL A 49 0.75 1.37 -0.86
N ARG A 50 -0.40 1.72 -1.44
CA ARG A 50 -1.71 1.41 -0.85
C ARG A 50 -1.90 -0.08 -0.66
N ALA A 51 -1.60 -0.89 -1.67
CA ALA A 51 -1.70 -2.35 -1.59
C ALA A 51 -0.77 -2.94 -0.52
N LEU A 52 0.44 -2.39 -0.35
CA LEU A 52 1.33 -2.80 0.74
C LEU A 52 0.74 -2.45 2.10
N ALA A 53 0.20 -1.23 2.27
CA ALA A 53 -0.43 -0.80 3.52
C ALA A 53 -1.65 -1.66 3.87
N GLU A 54 -2.50 -1.98 2.90
CA GLU A 54 -3.65 -2.89 3.06
C GLU A 54 -3.19 -4.30 3.49
N ARG A 55 -2.10 -4.82 2.91
CA ARG A 55 -1.52 -6.11 3.30
C ARG A 55 -0.95 -6.08 4.72
N LEU A 56 -0.20 -5.05 5.09
CA LEU A 56 0.32 -4.90 6.45
C LEU A 56 -0.81 -4.83 7.46
N ASN A 57 -1.85 -4.05 7.17
CA ASN A 57 -2.98 -3.90 8.08
C ASN A 57 -3.80 -5.20 8.23
N SER A 58 -3.84 -6.05 7.20
CA SER A 58 -4.56 -7.33 7.23
C SER A 58 -3.75 -8.52 7.73
N GLN A 59 -2.41 -8.49 7.60
CA GLN A 59 -1.54 -9.63 7.91
C GLN A 59 -0.68 -9.45 9.17
N VAL A 60 -0.26 -8.23 9.51
CA VAL A 60 0.70 -8.00 10.61
C VAL A 60 -0.01 -7.73 11.94
N LEU A 61 -1.20 -7.14 11.90
CA LEU A 61 -2.03 -6.95 13.08
C LEU A 61 -3.02 -8.12 13.14
N PRO A 62 -2.81 -9.13 14.02
CA PRO A 62 -3.86 -10.09 14.29
C PRO A 62 -5.10 -9.30 14.71
N SER A 63 -6.24 -9.60 14.09
CA SER A 63 -7.51 -9.05 14.59
C SER A 63 -7.60 -9.32 16.09
N TYR A 64 -8.24 -8.44 16.86
CA TYR A 64 -8.34 -8.60 18.32
C TYR A 64 -8.76 -10.01 18.73
N LYS A 65 -9.69 -10.61 17.97
CA LYS A 65 -10.13 -12.00 18.14
C LYS A 65 -9.00 -13.02 17.94
N GLN A 66 -8.23 -12.91 16.85
CA GLN A 66 -7.06 -13.77 16.62
C GLN A 66 -5.96 -13.58 17.67
N ALA A 67 -5.76 -12.34 18.15
CA ALA A 67 -4.80 -12.06 19.21
C ALA A 67 -5.22 -12.71 20.55
N VAL A 68 -6.52 -12.68 20.87
CA VAL A 68 -7.10 -13.37 22.03
C VAL A 68 -6.95 -14.89 21.90
N ASP A 69 -7.22 -15.46 20.73
CA ASP A 69 -7.08 -16.89 20.49
C ASP A 69 -5.62 -17.36 20.65
N ILE A 70 -4.66 -16.60 20.10
CA ILE A 70 -3.22 -16.86 20.25
C ILE A 70 -2.79 -16.74 21.73
N ALA A 71 -3.25 -15.70 22.43
CA ALA A 71 -2.96 -15.51 23.85
C ALA A 71 -3.53 -16.64 24.71
N GLY A 72 -4.75 -17.11 24.41
CA GLY A 72 -5.40 -18.23 25.08
C GLY A 72 -4.66 -19.55 24.89
N LEU A 73 -4.17 -19.81 23.67
CA LEU A 73 -3.30 -20.95 23.39
C LEU A 73 -1.99 -20.83 24.19
N HIS A 74 -1.32 -19.68 24.15
CA HIS A 74 -0.05 -19.46 24.86
C HIS A 74 -0.20 -19.63 26.39
N ALA A 75 -1.28 -19.10 26.97
CA ALA A 75 -1.58 -19.24 28.38
C ALA A 75 -1.81 -20.70 28.78
N SER A 76 -2.50 -21.48 27.93
CA SER A 76 -2.75 -22.91 28.16
C SER A 76 -1.46 -23.73 28.14
N PHE A 77 -0.57 -23.46 27.19
CA PHE A 77 0.75 -24.13 27.13
C PHE A 77 1.65 -23.74 28.31
N SER A 78 1.68 -22.47 28.71
CA SER A 78 2.46 -22.00 29.86
C SER A 78 1.93 -22.59 31.19
N GLY A 79 0.62 -22.70 31.34
CA GLY A 79 -0.02 -23.34 32.49
C GLY A 79 0.34 -24.83 32.62
N LEU A 80 0.40 -25.56 31.50
CA LEU A 80 0.82 -26.97 31.49
C LEU A 80 2.31 -27.14 31.84
N GLN A 81 3.18 -26.26 31.34
CA GLN A 81 4.61 -26.29 31.64
C GLN A 81 4.89 -26.02 33.13
N THR A 82 4.26 -24.98 33.69
CA THR A 82 4.41 -24.64 35.12
C THR A 82 3.84 -25.72 36.03
N SER A 83 2.71 -26.35 35.66
CA SER A 83 2.13 -27.47 36.39
C SER A 83 3.06 -28.70 36.42
N GLN A 84 3.62 -29.10 35.27
CA GLN A 84 4.56 -30.23 35.20
C GLN A 84 5.85 -29.96 35.99
N GLN A 85 6.35 -28.72 35.98
CA GLN A 85 7.55 -28.33 36.71
C GLN A 85 7.32 -28.37 38.23
N ARG A 86 6.15 -27.90 38.70
CA ARG A 86 5.73 -27.98 40.12
C ARG A 86 5.59 -29.42 40.59
N HIS A 87 4.99 -30.29 39.77
CA HIS A 87 4.81 -31.70 40.11
C HIS A 87 6.14 -32.48 40.19
N ARG A 88 7.13 -32.13 39.35
CA ARG A 88 8.50 -32.66 39.44
C ARG A 88 9.23 -32.23 40.70
N LEU A 89 9.06 -30.97 41.12
CA LEU A 89 9.70 -30.46 42.34
C LEU A 89 9.13 -31.09 43.61
N LEU A 90 7.83 -31.37 43.65
CA LEU A 90 7.18 -32.04 44.78
C LEU A 90 7.62 -33.51 44.92
N ARG A 91 7.84 -34.22 43.80
CA ARG A 91 8.35 -35.61 43.81
C ARG A 91 9.81 -35.77 44.22
N LYS A 92 10.62 -34.71 44.17
CA LYS A 92 12.05 -34.75 44.58
C LYS A 92 12.27 -34.45 46.07
N LYS A 93 11.22 -34.04 46.80
CA LYS A 93 11.29 -33.67 48.22
C LYS A 93 10.78 -34.77 49.18
N THR A 94 10.43 -35.93 48.64
CA THR A 94 10.14 -37.19 49.35
C THR A 94 11.25 -38.17 49.06
#